data_AF-A0A388NUX2-F1
#
_entry.id   AF-A0A388NUX2-F1
#
_cell.length_a   1.000
_cell.length_b   1.000
_cell.length_c   1.000
_cell.angle_alpha   90.00
_cell.angle_beta   90.00
_cell.angle_gamma   90.00
#
_symmetry.space_group_name_H-M   'P 1'
#
loop_
_entity.id
_entity.type
_entity.pdbx_description
1 polymer ?
#
loop_
_entity_poly.entity_id
_entity_poly.type
_entity_poly.pdbx_seq_one_letter_code
_entity_poly.pdbx_strand_id
1 'polypeptide(L)' 'IRKLGGAIFGDRRYDRVFVYHNGAASYYGSRGFRGVLRV' A
#
# COMPACT_ATOMS: atom_id res chain seq x y z
N ILE A 1 -7.03 -10.88 2.04
CA ILE A 1 -6.74 -9.43 2.01
C ILE A 1 -7.00 -8.82 0.63
N ARG A 2 -6.24 -9.11 -0.44
CA ARG A 2 -6.46 -8.48 -1.76
C ARG A 2 -7.83 -8.73 -2.40
N LYS A 3 -8.34 -9.96 -2.34
CA LYS A 3 -9.71 -10.30 -2.82
C LYS A 3 -10.82 -9.57 -2.05
N LEU A 4 -10.51 -9.07 -0.84
CA LEU A 4 -11.43 -8.32 0.02
C LEU A 4 -11.17 -6.81 -0.05
N GLY A 5 -10.44 -6.32 -1.07
CA GLY A 5 -10.12 -4.89 -1.23
C GLY A 5 -9.00 -4.37 -0.33
N GLY A 6 -8.40 -5.22 0.51
CA GLY A 6 -7.31 -4.86 1.41
C GLY A 6 -5.93 -4.85 0.73
N ALA A 7 -5.01 -4.10 1.33
CA ALA A 7 -3.60 -3.99 0.97
C ALA A 7 -2.74 -3.94 2.25
N ILE A 8 -1.48 -4.31 2.10
CA ILE A 8 -0.45 -4.21 3.13
C ILE A 8 0.52 -3.11 2.68
N PHE A 9 0.88 -2.24 3.62
CA PHE A 9 1.85 -1.17 3.44
C PHE A 9 2.95 -1.32 4.48
N GLY A 10 4.12 -0.77 4.16
CA GLY A 10 5.20 -0.72 5.14
C GLY A 10 6.24 0.33 4.80
N ASP A 11 6.86 0.85 5.85
CA ASP A 11 7.99 1.75 5.76
C ASP A 11 8.94 1.55 6.96
N ARG A 12 10.18 2.00 6.80
CA ARG A 12 11.23 1.88 7.82
C ARG A 12 11.56 3.27 8.36
N ARG A 13 11.43 3.46 9.66
CA ARG A 13 11.78 4.70 10.37
C ARG A 13 12.45 4.33 11.69
N TYR A 14 13.44 5.11 12.13
CA TYR A 14 14.10 4.90 13.42
C TYR A 14 14.63 3.47 13.62
N ASP A 15 15.22 2.91 12.56
CA ASP A 15 15.70 1.52 12.51
C ASP A 15 14.64 0.44 12.82
N ARG A 16 13.36 0.80 12.75
CA ARG A 16 12.22 -0.08 12.98
C ARG A 16 11.35 -0.18 11.72
N VAL A 17 10.84 -1.38 11.48
CA VAL A 17 9.89 -1.67 10.40
C VAL A 17 8.48 -1.49 10.93
N PHE A 18 7.68 -0.68 10.23
CA PHE A 18 6.27 -0.50 10.50
C PHE A 18 5.45 -1.14 9.38
N VAL A 19 4.43 -1.90 9.77
CA VAL A 19 3.56 -2.63 8.84
C VAL A 19 2.12 -2.24 9.13
N TYR A 20 1.35 -1.96 8.09
CA TYR A 20 -0.02 -1.47 8.18
C TYR A 20 -0.94 -2.28 7.25
N HIS A 21 -2.20 -2.44 7.63
CA HIS A 21 -3.25 -3.03 6.80
C HIS A 21 -4.37 -2.02 6.56
N ASN A 22 -4.66 -1.70 5.30
CA ASN A 22 -5.78 -0.82 4.92
C ASN A 22 -6.26 -1.15 3.51
N GLY A 23 -7.41 -0.64 3.08
CA GLY A 23 -7.89 -0.76 1.71
C GLY A 23 -6.91 -0.14 0.70
N ALA A 24 -6.70 -0.82 -0.43
CA ALA A 24 -5.87 -0.30 -1.52
C ALA A 24 -6.41 1.06 -2.02
N ALA A 25 -7.74 1.18 -2.13
CA ALA A 25 -8.40 2.41 -2.56
C ALA A 25 -8.16 3.59 -1.62
N SER A 26 -8.09 3.38 -0.30
CA SER A 26 -7.80 4.45 0.66
C SER A 26 -6.37 4.98 0.51
N TYR A 27 -5.40 4.10 0.24
CA TYR A 27 -4.00 4.51 0.06
C TYR A 27 -3.73 5.18 -1.29
N TYR A 28 -4.32 4.66 -2.38
CA TYR A 28 -4.14 5.23 -3.72
C TYR A 28 -5.10 6.39 -4.02
N GLY A 29 -6.22 6.52 -3.30
CA GLY A 29 -7.22 7.56 -3.53
C GLY A 29 -6.68 8.98 -3.41
N SER A 30 -5.65 9.19 -2.59
CA SER A 30 -4.94 10.48 -2.45
C SER A 30 -3.66 10.57 -3.29
N ARG A 31 -3.25 9.50 -3.98
CA ARG A 31 -1.95 9.40 -4.69
C ARG A 31 -2.07 9.23 -6.21
N GLY A 32 -3.24 9.52 -6.78
CA GLY A 32 -3.46 9.44 -8.23
C GLY A 32 -3.54 8.00 -8.74
N PHE A 33 -2.97 7.72 -9.91
CA PHE A 33 -3.11 6.43 -10.58
C PHE A 33 -1.98 5.45 -10.24
N ARG A 34 -2.29 4.14 -10.30
CA ARG A 34 -1.31 3.07 -10.10
C ARG A 34 -0.66 2.69 -11.42
N GLY A 35 0.61 3.05 -11.62
CA GLY A 35 1.42 2.57 -12.75
C GLY A 35 1.86 1.11 -12.55
N VAL A 36 1.87 0.34 -13.63
CA VAL A 36 2.48 -1.00 -13.70
C VAL A 36 3.44 -1.00 -14.86
N LEU A 37 4.74 -1.15 -14.57
CA LEU A 37 5.74 -1.42 -15.60
C LEU A 37 5.87 -2.93 -15.76
N ARG A 38 5.67 -3.41 -16.97
CA ARG A 38 5.97 -4.78 -17.36
C ARG A 38 7.23 -4.71 -18.23
N VAL A 39 8.34 -5.24 -17.70
CA VAL A 39 9.56 -5.50 -18.47
C VAL A 39 9.48 -6.87 -19.11
#